data_AF-A0A7X7REI6-F1
#
_entry.id   AF-A0A7X7REI6-F1
#
_cell.length_a   1.000
_cell.length_b   1.000
_cell.length_c   1.000
_cell.angle_alpha   90.00
_cell.angle_beta   90.00
_cell.angle_gamma   90.00
#
_symmetry.space_group_name_H-M   'P 1'
#
loop_
_entity.id
_entity.type
_entity.pdbx_description
1 polymer ?
#
loop_
_entity_poly.entity_id
_entity_poly.type
_entity_poly.pdbx_seq_one_letter_code
_entity_poly.pdbx_strand_id
1 'polypeptide(L)'
;RFPWADEVLCGDFPGCIGRFQGGENDYYVVVTRGHAHDRHCLEQILRGPYIYCGMIGSRTKNQIIFDYMLKHGFSEQQIKSVYAPIGLMIGSHTPAEIAVDIAAQLVQVRAQQGSDSAWDRTFIKALAELTQPAAMALIIRRSGSTPRGPGSRMLIYSDGSIVGSVGGGASEGKAIQIGQEVIKSGKSGLYHCVMTSKNAAEEGLICGGELDIFIERID
;
A
#
# COMPACT_ATOMS: atom_id res chain seq x y z
N ARG A 1 25.91 -8.30 -6.96
CA ARG A 1 25.13 -7.88 -8.13
C ARG A 1 23.65 -8.03 -7.79
N PHE A 2 22.81 -7.11 -8.25
CA PHE A 2 21.37 -7.08 -7.98
C PHE A 2 20.63 -6.95 -9.32
N PRO A 3 20.34 -8.07 -10.02
CA PRO A 3 19.85 -8.03 -11.39
C PRO A 3 18.42 -7.49 -11.53
N TRP A 4 17.64 -7.51 -10.44
CA TRP A 4 16.27 -6.99 -10.40
C TRP A 4 16.17 -5.58 -9.80
N ALA A 5 17.29 -4.96 -9.43
CA ALA A 5 17.27 -3.58 -8.95
C ALA A 5 17.22 -2.62 -10.13
N ASP A 6 16.32 -1.64 -10.08
CA ASP A 6 16.24 -0.56 -11.09
C ASP A 6 17.52 0.29 -11.10
N GLU A 7 18.08 0.57 -9.91
CA GLU A 7 19.34 1.32 -9.76
C GLU A 7 20.21 0.68 -8.65
N VAL A 8 21.53 0.64 -8.89
CA VAL A 8 22.53 0.21 -7.91
C VAL A 8 23.54 1.33 -7.71
N LEU A 9 23.56 1.90 -6.50
CA LEU A 9 24.50 2.94 -6.13
C LEU A 9 25.68 2.37 -5.35
N CYS A 10 26.89 2.76 -5.73
CA CYS A 10 28.12 2.40 -5.03
C CYS A 10 28.81 3.67 -4.52
N GLY A 11 28.82 3.85 -3.20
CA GLY A 11 29.37 5.02 -2.52
C GLY A 11 29.21 4.89 -1.01
N ASP A 12 29.39 5.99 -0.27
CA ASP A 12 29.06 6.04 1.15
C ASP A 12 27.54 6.10 1.36
N PHE A 13 27.05 5.52 2.46
CA PHE A 13 25.61 5.43 2.71
C PHE A 13 24.92 6.80 2.77
N PRO A 14 25.41 7.82 3.53
CA PRO A 14 24.76 9.13 3.56
C PRO A 14 24.68 9.79 2.18
N GLY A 15 25.77 9.76 1.41
CA GLY A 15 25.82 10.30 0.05
C GLY A 15 24.87 9.60 -0.90
N CYS A 16 24.81 8.26 -0.86
CA CYS A 16 23.88 7.50 -1.70
C CYS A 16 22.41 7.72 -1.31
N ILE A 17 22.08 7.75 -0.02
CA ILE A 17 20.71 8.01 0.45
C ILE A 17 20.30 9.45 0.11
N GLY A 18 21.21 10.42 0.27
CA GLY A 18 20.97 11.83 -0.03
C GLY A 18 20.74 12.15 -1.51
N ARG A 19 20.99 11.21 -2.43
CA ARG A 19 20.57 11.34 -3.84
C ARG A 19 19.05 11.25 -4.02
N PHE A 20 18.34 10.71 -3.04
CA PHE A 20 16.89 10.65 -3.02
C PHE A 20 16.36 11.74 -2.07
N GLN A 21 15.31 12.46 -2.49
CA GLN A 21 14.72 13.52 -1.66
C GLN A 21 13.84 12.99 -0.51
N GLY A 22 13.70 11.67 -0.40
CA GLY A 22 12.70 11.03 0.46
C GLY A 22 11.28 11.30 -0.04
N GLY A 23 10.31 10.56 0.48
CA GLY A 23 8.93 10.66 0.08
C GLY A 23 8.02 10.03 1.12
N GLU A 24 6.80 10.55 1.26
CA GLU A 24 5.81 10.03 2.23
C GLU A 24 5.40 8.57 1.96
N ASN A 25 5.77 8.02 0.80
CA ASN A 25 5.52 6.63 0.38
C ASN A 25 6.79 5.78 0.30
N ASP A 26 7.94 6.31 0.74
CA ASP A 26 9.23 5.62 0.61
C ASP A 26 9.43 4.60 1.73
N TYR A 27 9.95 3.44 1.35
CA TYR A 27 10.32 2.34 2.24
C TYR A 27 11.83 2.20 2.29
N TYR A 28 12.40 2.30 3.50
CA TYR A 28 13.82 2.07 3.74
C TYR A 28 14.04 0.73 4.46
N VAL A 29 14.92 -0.10 3.89
CA VAL A 29 15.32 -1.40 4.45
C VAL A 29 16.84 -1.39 4.68
N VAL A 30 17.25 -1.18 5.92
CA VAL A 30 18.66 -1.07 6.33
C VAL A 30 19.21 -2.46 6.65
N VAL A 31 19.95 -3.03 5.70
CA VAL A 31 20.60 -4.35 5.82
C VAL A 31 22.09 -4.18 5.61
N THR A 32 22.78 -3.73 6.65
CA THR A 32 24.24 -3.54 6.61
C THR A 32 24.97 -4.52 7.53
N ARG A 33 26.30 -4.52 7.48
CA ARG A 33 27.15 -5.20 8.46
C ARG A 33 27.74 -4.14 9.40
N GLY A 34 27.54 -4.30 10.70
CA GLY A 34 28.19 -3.46 11.71
C GLY A 34 27.38 -2.22 12.13
N HIS A 35 27.52 -1.84 13.40
CA HIS A 35 26.66 -0.85 14.05
C HIS A 35 26.82 0.58 13.51
N ALA A 36 28.02 0.94 13.05
CA ALA A 36 28.31 2.28 12.56
C ALA A 36 27.60 2.59 11.23
N HIS A 37 27.57 1.63 10.30
CA HIS A 37 26.91 1.80 9.01
C HIS A 37 25.39 1.87 9.15
N ASP A 38 24.81 0.99 9.96
CA ASP A 38 23.38 1.02 10.30
C ASP A 38 22.97 2.40 10.84
N ARG A 39 23.75 2.94 11.78
CA ARG A 39 23.53 4.26 12.35
C ARG A 39 23.60 5.37 11.30
N HIS A 40 24.63 5.40 10.45
CA HIS A 40 24.76 6.44 9.43
C HIS A 40 23.58 6.43 8.44
N CYS A 41 23.04 5.25 8.12
CA CYS A 41 21.80 5.16 7.33
C CYS A 41 20.63 5.79 8.08
N LEU A 42 20.39 5.39 9.34
CA LEU A 42 19.27 5.91 10.14
C LEU A 42 19.35 7.43 10.35
N GLU A 43 20.53 7.96 10.64
CA GLU A 43 20.72 9.41 10.83
C GLU A 43 20.33 10.21 9.58
N GLN A 44 20.54 9.65 8.39
CA GLN A 44 20.17 10.28 7.14
C GLN A 44 18.67 10.09 6.82
N ILE A 45 18.14 8.88 6.99
CA ILE A 45 16.74 8.54 6.69
C ILE A 45 15.77 9.30 7.61
N LEU A 46 16.04 9.32 8.92
CA LEU A 46 15.12 9.89 9.92
C LEU A 46 14.99 11.42 9.87
N ARG A 47 15.74 12.10 9.00
CA ARG A 47 15.63 13.54 8.74
C ARG A 47 14.64 13.87 7.62
N GLY A 48 14.25 12.89 6.81
CA GLY A 48 13.32 13.06 5.68
C GLY A 48 11.98 12.37 5.91
N PRO A 49 11.01 12.58 4.99
CA PRO A 49 9.76 11.84 4.98
C PRO A 49 9.96 10.40 4.52
N TYR A 50 9.25 9.47 5.17
CA TYR A 50 9.19 8.05 4.81
C TYR A 50 7.93 7.43 5.40
N ILE A 51 7.45 6.34 4.81
CA ILE A 51 6.33 5.55 5.34
C ILE A 51 6.80 4.40 6.22
N TYR A 52 8.01 3.92 5.97
CA TYR A 52 8.59 2.77 6.65
C TYR A 52 10.11 2.87 6.71
N CYS A 53 10.67 2.61 7.89
CA CYS A 53 12.10 2.42 8.08
C CYS A 53 12.33 1.18 8.93
N GLY A 54 12.95 0.15 8.35
CA GLY A 54 13.30 -1.09 9.03
C GLY A 54 14.81 -1.29 9.10
N MET A 55 15.30 -1.81 10.21
CA MET A 55 16.73 -2.10 10.41
C MET A 55 16.93 -3.55 10.85
N ILE A 56 17.78 -4.27 10.12
CA ILE A 56 18.19 -5.62 10.52
C ILE A 56 19.06 -5.56 11.78
N GLY A 57 18.91 -6.49 12.71
CA GLY A 57 19.78 -6.54 13.87
C GLY A 57 19.22 -7.24 15.10
N SER A 58 20.12 -7.69 15.98
CA SER A 58 19.72 -8.17 17.31
C SER A 58 19.20 -7.02 18.16
N ARG A 59 18.33 -7.32 19.14
CA ARG A 59 17.80 -6.33 20.08
C ARG A 59 18.90 -5.53 20.78
N THR A 60 19.97 -6.21 21.20
CA THR A 60 21.14 -5.58 21.84
C THR A 60 21.84 -4.60 20.90
N LYS A 61 22.09 -4.98 19.62
CA LYS A 61 22.67 -4.06 18.63
C LYS A 61 21.80 -2.82 18.47
N ASN A 62 20.50 -3.03 18.29
CA ASN A 62 19.55 -1.95 18.00
C ASN A 62 19.50 -0.96 19.16
N GLN A 63 19.51 -1.46 20.41
CA GLN A 63 19.52 -0.63 21.60
C GLN A 63 20.78 0.24 21.71
N ILE A 64 21.96 -0.30 21.42
CA ILE A 64 23.21 0.49 21.41
C ILE A 64 23.13 1.63 20.40
N ILE A 65 22.60 1.37 19.20
CA ILE A 65 22.43 2.40 18.16
C ILE A 65 21.42 3.46 18.61
N PHE A 66 20.27 3.04 19.13
CA PHE A 66 19.21 3.95 19.58
C PHE A 66 19.64 4.82 20.75
N ASP A 67 20.35 4.26 21.74
CA ASP A 67 20.89 5.02 22.86
C ASP A 67 21.89 6.08 22.38
N TYR A 68 22.72 5.75 21.39
CA TYR A 68 23.60 6.72 20.75
C TYR A 68 22.80 7.82 20.07
N MET A 69 21.80 7.48 19.25
CA MET A 69 21.02 8.45 18.47
C MET A 69 20.22 9.39 19.37
N LEU A 70 19.61 8.89 20.45
CA LEU A 70 18.91 9.72 21.45
C LEU A 70 19.86 10.75 22.08
N LYS A 71 21.09 10.34 22.42
CA LYS A 71 22.13 11.25 22.94
C LYS A 71 22.59 12.29 21.93
N HIS A 72 22.36 12.07 20.63
CA HIS A 72 22.76 12.95 19.54
C HIS A 72 21.57 13.69 18.90
N GLY A 73 20.48 13.86 19.65
CA GLY A 73 19.40 14.79 19.30
C GLY A 73 18.25 14.19 18.50
N PHE A 74 18.22 12.86 18.27
CA PHE A 74 17.02 12.20 17.76
C PHE A 74 15.98 12.05 18.88
N SER A 75 14.72 12.28 18.56
CA SER A 75 13.63 12.13 19.52
C SER A 75 13.24 10.67 19.74
N GLU A 76 12.64 10.35 20.90
CA GLU A 76 12.07 9.02 21.13
C GLU A 76 11.04 8.63 20.07
N GLN A 77 10.30 9.59 19.53
CA GLN A 77 9.31 9.34 18.49
C GLN A 77 9.98 8.85 17.19
N GLN A 78 11.09 9.48 16.79
CA GLN A 78 11.88 9.04 15.63
C GLN A 78 12.52 7.67 15.84
N ILE A 79 12.89 7.31 17.08
CA ILE A 79 13.42 5.98 17.38
C ILE A 79 12.30 4.94 17.34
N LYS A 80 11.13 5.23 17.93
CA LYS A 80 9.98 4.33 17.97
C LYS A 80 9.37 4.08 16.59
N SER A 81 9.59 4.95 15.61
CA SER A 81 9.14 4.74 14.23
C SER A 81 10.01 3.75 13.44
N VAL A 82 11.15 3.29 13.97
CA VAL A 82 12.02 2.32 13.32
C VAL A 82 11.66 0.89 13.72
N TYR A 83 11.40 0.02 12.73
CA TYR A 83 11.19 -1.40 12.95
C TYR A 83 12.54 -2.12 13.12
N ALA A 84 12.96 -2.37 14.36
CA ALA A 84 14.23 -3.02 14.67
C ALA A 84 14.11 -3.98 15.88
N PRO A 85 14.19 -5.32 15.70
CA PRO A 85 14.52 -6.01 14.46
C PRO A 85 13.43 -5.87 13.39
N ILE A 86 13.86 -5.75 12.14
CA ILE A 86 12.98 -5.71 10.98
C ILE A 86 12.26 -7.07 10.76
N GLY A 87 11.02 -7.03 10.27
CA GLY A 87 10.21 -8.20 9.93
C GLY A 87 9.23 -8.67 11.02
N LEU A 88 8.29 -9.56 10.65
CA LEU A 88 7.24 -10.07 11.54
C LEU A 88 7.67 -11.22 12.49
N MET A 89 8.92 -11.67 12.39
CA MET A 89 9.51 -12.69 13.27
C MET A 89 8.70 -13.99 13.32
N ILE A 90 8.46 -14.61 12.16
CA ILE A 90 7.67 -15.86 12.06
C ILE A 90 8.48 -17.13 12.38
N GLY A 91 9.64 -16.99 13.01
CA GLY A 91 10.56 -18.10 13.31
C GLY A 91 11.60 -18.37 12.21
N SER A 92 11.93 -17.35 11.42
CA SER A 92 12.82 -17.46 10.26
C SER A 92 14.30 -17.57 10.62
N HIS A 93 15.04 -18.41 9.88
CA HIS A 93 16.46 -18.71 10.13
C HIS A 93 17.36 -18.52 8.90
N THR A 94 16.81 -18.64 7.69
CA THR A 94 17.55 -18.47 6.44
C THR A 94 17.36 -17.06 5.86
N PRO A 95 18.28 -16.57 5.00
CA PRO A 95 18.08 -15.28 4.32
C PRO A 95 16.79 -15.19 3.50
N ALA A 96 16.35 -16.30 2.89
CA ALA A 96 15.11 -16.34 2.13
C ALA A 96 13.87 -16.20 3.04
N GLU A 97 13.87 -16.89 4.19
CA GLU A 97 12.79 -16.77 5.17
C GLU A 97 12.76 -15.36 5.78
N ILE A 98 13.93 -14.80 6.14
CA ILE A 98 14.02 -13.42 6.64
C ILE A 98 13.50 -12.41 5.60
N ALA A 99 13.73 -12.66 4.30
CA ALA A 99 13.15 -11.81 3.26
C ALA A 99 11.62 -11.88 3.24
N VAL A 100 11.01 -13.04 3.53
CA VAL A 100 9.56 -13.17 3.70
C VAL A 100 9.07 -12.40 4.92
N ASP A 101 9.76 -12.45 6.07
CA ASP A 101 9.41 -11.68 7.27
C ASP A 101 9.37 -10.18 6.99
N ILE A 102 10.39 -9.68 6.27
CA ILE A 102 10.50 -8.29 5.89
C ILE A 102 9.36 -7.93 4.93
N ALA A 103 9.19 -8.69 3.83
CA ALA A 103 8.15 -8.43 2.85
C ALA A 103 6.75 -8.44 3.47
N ALA A 104 6.47 -9.37 4.39
CA ALA A 104 5.22 -9.42 5.13
C ALA A 104 5.00 -8.17 5.99
N GLN A 105 6.04 -7.66 6.66
CA GLN A 105 5.97 -6.41 7.41
C GLN A 105 5.75 -5.20 6.50
N LEU A 106 6.39 -5.15 5.32
CA LEU A 106 6.17 -4.07 4.34
C LEU A 106 4.69 -4.04 3.90
N VAL A 107 4.13 -5.22 3.59
CA VAL A 107 2.71 -5.35 3.20
C VAL A 107 1.79 -4.96 4.35
N GLN A 108 2.10 -5.35 5.59
CA GLN A 108 1.32 -4.98 6.78
C GLN A 108 1.26 -3.46 6.94
N VAL A 109 2.41 -2.78 6.88
CA VAL A 109 2.48 -1.32 7.01
C VAL A 109 1.72 -0.65 5.88
N ARG A 110 1.90 -1.11 4.63
CA ARG A 110 1.13 -0.61 3.49
C ARG A 110 -0.38 -0.75 3.69
N ALA A 111 -0.84 -1.88 4.24
CA ALA A 111 -2.25 -2.14 4.47
C ALA A 111 -2.84 -1.26 5.61
N GLN A 112 -2.02 -0.89 6.61
CA GLN A 112 -2.43 -0.03 7.72
C GLN A 112 -2.60 1.44 7.31
N GLN A 113 -1.91 1.88 6.26
CA GLN A 113 -1.98 3.25 5.74
C GLN A 113 -3.30 3.54 4.98
N GLY A 114 -4.27 2.62 5.03
CA GLY A 114 -5.48 2.67 4.21
C GLY A 114 -5.17 2.19 2.80
N SER A 115 -6.18 1.64 2.12
CA SER A 115 -6.03 1.06 0.78
C SER A 115 -5.69 2.13 -0.28
N ASP A 116 -4.41 2.47 -0.38
CA ASP A 116 -3.82 3.24 -1.49
C ASP A 116 -3.73 2.43 -2.78
N SER A 117 -4.14 1.15 -2.77
CA SER A 117 -4.35 0.38 -4.01
C SER A 117 -5.41 0.99 -4.94
N ALA A 118 -6.18 1.96 -4.45
CA ALA A 118 -7.16 2.70 -5.23
C ALA A 118 -6.56 3.88 -6.02
N TRP A 119 -5.41 4.40 -5.61
CA TRP A 119 -4.71 5.52 -6.26
C TRP A 119 -3.32 5.10 -6.75
N ASP A 120 -3.17 3.84 -7.15
CA ASP A 120 -1.90 3.40 -7.70
C ASP A 120 -1.53 4.22 -8.96
N ARG A 121 -0.27 4.14 -9.37
CA ARG A 121 0.23 4.87 -10.55
C ARG A 121 -0.59 4.58 -11.82
N THR A 122 -1.15 3.38 -11.94
CA THR A 122 -1.97 2.99 -13.09
C THR A 122 -3.31 3.74 -13.07
N PHE A 123 -3.95 3.80 -11.91
CA PHE A 123 -5.21 4.52 -11.72
C PHE A 123 -5.04 6.03 -11.92
N ILE A 124 -4.00 6.62 -11.32
CA ILE A 124 -3.68 8.05 -11.50
C ILE A 124 -3.41 8.37 -12.97
N LYS A 125 -2.60 7.54 -13.64
CA LYS A 125 -2.31 7.71 -15.06
C LYS A 125 -3.58 7.61 -15.91
N ALA A 126 -4.42 6.62 -15.65
CA ALA A 126 -5.69 6.43 -16.35
C ALA A 126 -6.60 7.66 -16.22
N LEU A 127 -6.72 8.22 -15.01
CA LEU A 127 -7.47 9.47 -14.79
C LEU A 127 -6.86 10.67 -15.52
N ALA A 128 -5.53 10.83 -15.46
CA ALA A 128 -4.84 11.95 -16.10
C ALA A 128 -4.90 11.91 -17.64
N GLU A 129 -5.05 10.72 -18.22
CA GLU A 129 -5.10 10.47 -19.67
C GLU A 129 -6.54 10.32 -20.19
N LEU A 130 -7.56 10.64 -19.38
CA LEU A 130 -8.96 10.60 -19.82
C LEU A 130 -9.20 11.56 -21.00
N THR A 131 -9.74 11.03 -22.10
CA THR A 131 -10.14 11.81 -23.28
C THR A 131 -11.64 11.80 -23.54
N GLN A 132 -12.38 10.96 -22.81
CA GLN A 132 -13.83 10.79 -22.92
C GLN A 132 -14.39 10.61 -21.51
N PRO A 133 -15.67 10.96 -21.27
CA PRO A 133 -16.29 10.77 -19.97
C PRO A 133 -16.22 9.32 -19.50
N ALA A 134 -15.89 9.15 -18.23
CA ALA A 134 -15.83 7.86 -17.53
C ALA A 134 -16.66 7.92 -16.25
N ALA A 135 -16.82 6.80 -15.56
CA ALA A 135 -17.40 6.76 -14.22
C ALA A 135 -16.37 6.26 -13.22
N MET A 136 -16.30 6.88 -12.04
CA MET A 136 -15.50 6.40 -10.92
C MET A 136 -16.43 5.82 -9.85
N ALA A 137 -16.20 4.55 -9.51
CA ALA A 137 -16.85 3.86 -8.41
C ALA A 137 -15.93 3.87 -7.17
N LEU A 138 -16.45 4.28 -6.02
CA LEU A 138 -15.76 4.36 -4.73
C LEU A 138 -16.55 3.60 -3.67
N ILE A 139 -15.91 2.63 -3.00
CA ILE A 139 -16.51 2.02 -1.81
C ILE A 139 -16.48 3.03 -0.66
N ILE A 140 -17.65 3.43 -0.17
CA ILE A 140 -17.80 4.33 0.97
C ILE A 140 -17.96 3.54 2.27
N ARG A 141 -18.71 2.44 2.22
CA ARG A 141 -18.98 1.60 3.39
C ARG A 141 -18.95 0.14 3.00
N ARG A 142 -18.57 -0.69 3.97
CA ARG A 142 -18.63 -2.14 3.92
C ARG A 142 -19.28 -2.67 5.19
N SER A 143 -20.08 -3.72 5.05
CA SER A 143 -20.50 -4.59 6.15
C SER A 143 -20.20 -6.06 5.81
N GLY A 144 -19.82 -6.86 6.81
CA GLY A 144 -19.52 -8.29 6.62
C GLY A 144 -18.26 -8.60 5.82
N SER A 145 -18.21 -9.78 5.20
CA SER A 145 -17.04 -10.30 4.48
C SER A 145 -17.09 -9.94 2.99
N THR A 146 -16.30 -8.93 2.59
CA THR A 146 -16.07 -8.52 1.20
C THR A 146 -14.56 -8.50 0.90
N PRO A 147 -14.14 -8.69 -0.35
CA PRO A 147 -12.71 -8.72 -0.71
C PRO A 147 -12.05 -7.34 -0.66
N ARG A 148 -12.82 -6.27 -0.89
CA ARG A 148 -12.37 -4.87 -0.88
C ARG A 148 -13.09 -4.08 0.21
N GLY A 149 -12.43 -3.03 0.71
CA GLY A 149 -12.95 -2.16 1.78
C GLY A 149 -13.10 -0.71 1.35
N PRO A 150 -13.63 0.16 2.23
CA PRO A 150 -13.75 1.59 1.99
C PRO A 150 -12.46 2.22 1.46
N GLY A 151 -12.60 3.13 0.50
CA GLY A 151 -11.48 3.74 -0.20
C GLY A 151 -11.05 3.00 -1.47
N SER A 152 -11.49 1.77 -1.71
CA SER A 152 -11.23 1.08 -3.00
C SER A 152 -11.94 1.80 -4.14
N ARG A 153 -11.26 1.97 -5.28
CA ARG A 153 -11.78 2.66 -6.47
C ARG A 153 -11.69 1.81 -7.72
N MET A 154 -12.60 2.06 -8.65
CA MET A 154 -12.61 1.48 -9.99
C MET A 154 -13.07 2.55 -10.98
N LEU A 155 -12.25 2.80 -11.99
CA LEU A 155 -12.59 3.64 -13.13
C LEU A 155 -13.24 2.74 -14.18
N ILE A 156 -14.34 3.21 -14.75
CA ILE A 156 -15.19 2.47 -15.68
C ILE A 156 -15.34 3.32 -16.94
N TYR A 157 -14.98 2.77 -18.09
CA TYR A 157 -15.13 3.42 -19.38
C TYR A 157 -16.47 3.10 -20.02
N SER A 158 -16.86 3.87 -21.04
CA SER A 158 -18.13 3.69 -21.76
C SER A 158 -18.27 2.31 -22.42
N ASP A 159 -17.14 1.69 -22.80
CA ASP A 159 -17.09 0.33 -23.37
C ASP A 159 -17.16 -0.78 -22.31
N GLY A 160 -17.16 -0.42 -21.02
CA GLY A 160 -17.20 -1.35 -19.89
C GLY A 160 -15.83 -1.85 -19.45
N SER A 161 -14.74 -1.43 -20.09
CA SER A 161 -13.39 -1.69 -19.59
C SER A 161 -13.15 -0.94 -18.27
N ILE A 162 -12.20 -1.44 -17.46
CA ILE A 162 -11.97 -0.92 -16.11
C ILE A 162 -10.48 -0.74 -15.78
N VAL A 163 -10.20 0.17 -14.84
CA VAL A 163 -8.91 0.29 -14.13
C VAL A 163 -9.18 0.34 -12.63
N GLY A 164 -8.44 -0.45 -11.85
CA GLY A 164 -8.74 -0.65 -10.43
C GLY A 164 -9.88 -1.66 -10.21
N SER A 165 -10.39 -1.74 -8.99
CA SER A 165 -11.41 -2.72 -8.59
C SER A 165 -12.10 -2.30 -7.29
N VAL A 166 -13.43 -2.39 -7.27
CA VAL A 166 -14.27 -2.24 -6.06
C VAL A 166 -14.65 -3.59 -5.45
N GLY A 167 -14.06 -4.70 -5.91
CA GLY A 167 -14.43 -6.01 -5.39
C GLY A 167 -13.90 -7.18 -6.20
N GLY A 168 -14.76 -8.17 -6.39
CA GLY A 168 -14.57 -9.34 -7.21
C GLY A 168 -15.94 -9.96 -7.46
N GLY A 169 -16.21 -10.43 -8.69
CA GLY A 169 -17.46 -11.12 -9.02
C GLY A 169 -18.66 -10.19 -9.20
N ALA A 170 -19.82 -10.57 -8.66
CA ALA A 170 -21.11 -9.95 -8.98
C ALA A 170 -21.21 -8.44 -8.67
N SER A 171 -20.47 -7.95 -7.66
CA SER A 171 -20.46 -6.53 -7.29
C SER A 171 -19.74 -5.66 -8.33
N GLU A 172 -18.67 -6.17 -8.95
CA GLU A 172 -17.96 -5.47 -10.02
C GLU A 172 -18.82 -5.39 -11.27
N GLY A 173 -19.46 -6.49 -11.69
CA GLY A 173 -20.36 -6.49 -12.83
C GLY A 173 -21.50 -5.48 -12.67
N LYS A 174 -22.09 -5.40 -11.48
CA LYS A 174 -23.14 -4.41 -11.18
C LYS A 174 -22.61 -2.98 -11.17
N ALA A 175 -21.42 -2.75 -10.60
CA ALA A 175 -20.80 -1.43 -10.60
C ALA A 175 -20.46 -0.95 -12.03
N ILE A 176 -19.98 -1.84 -12.91
CA ILE A 176 -19.72 -1.53 -14.33
C ILE A 176 -21.01 -1.10 -15.03
N GLN A 177 -22.09 -1.86 -14.88
CA GLN A 177 -23.38 -1.54 -15.49
C GLN A 177 -23.88 -0.16 -15.04
N ILE A 178 -23.88 0.09 -13.73
CA ILE A 178 -24.30 1.38 -13.18
C ILE A 178 -23.37 2.50 -13.65
N GLY A 179 -22.06 2.27 -13.70
CA GLY A 179 -21.08 3.23 -14.22
C GLY A 179 -21.40 3.66 -15.65
N GLN A 180 -21.72 2.71 -16.53
CA GLN A 180 -22.13 3.01 -17.90
C GLN A 180 -23.43 3.84 -17.96
N GLU A 181 -24.38 3.61 -17.05
CA GLU A 181 -25.60 4.41 -16.91
C GLU A 181 -25.31 5.83 -16.38
N VAL A 182 -24.39 5.97 -15.42
CA VAL A 182 -23.94 7.25 -14.87
C VAL A 182 -23.22 8.08 -15.94
N ILE A 183 -22.37 7.47 -16.77
CA ILE A 183 -21.72 8.15 -17.91
C ILE A 183 -22.77 8.75 -18.85
N LYS A 184 -23.78 7.95 -19.24
CA LYS A 184 -24.83 8.36 -20.18
C LYS A 184 -25.76 9.41 -19.60
N SER A 185 -26.14 9.26 -18.33
CA SER A 185 -27.14 10.11 -17.69
C SER A 185 -26.56 11.37 -17.05
N GLY A 186 -25.26 11.39 -16.74
CA GLY A 186 -24.60 12.44 -15.97
C GLY A 186 -25.02 12.49 -14.49
N LYS A 187 -25.76 11.51 -13.99
CA LYS A 187 -26.31 11.51 -12.63
C LYS A 187 -25.50 10.60 -11.70
N SER A 188 -24.63 11.20 -10.91
CA SER A 188 -23.89 10.52 -9.84
C SER A 188 -24.82 10.07 -8.70
N GLY A 189 -24.46 9.01 -7.98
CA GLY A 189 -25.30 8.47 -6.92
C GLY A 189 -24.63 7.44 -6.00
N LEU A 190 -25.30 7.14 -4.89
CA LEU A 190 -24.91 6.09 -3.94
C LEU A 190 -25.71 4.82 -4.22
N TYR A 191 -25.03 3.68 -4.34
CA TYR A 191 -25.61 2.41 -4.72
C TYR A 191 -25.29 1.33 -3.68
N HIS A 192 -26.32 0.68 -3.17
CA HIS A 192 -26.20 -0.40 -2.21
C HIS A 192 -26.12 -1.76 -2.93
N CYS A 193 -25.04 -2.49 -2.71
CA CYS A 193 -24.77 -3.80 -3.30
C CYS A 193 -24.71 -4.86 -2.21
N VAL A 194 -25.62 -5.83 -2.28
CA VAL A 194 -25.67 -7.01 -1.40
C VAL A 194 -25.10 -8.18 -2.19
N MET A 195 -24.08 -8.86 -1.66
CA MET A 195 -23.42 -9.98 -2.34
C MET A 195 -24.06 -11.35 -2.02
N THR A 196 -25.07 -11.39 -1.14
CA THR A 196 -25.86 -12.59 -0.87
C THR A 196 -26.98 -12.74 -1.89
N SER A 197 -26.83 -13.70 -2.81
CA SER A 197 -27.97 -14.26 -3.54
C SER A 197 -28.55 -15.45 -2.76
N LYS A 198 -29.87 -15.66 -2.83
CA LYS A 198 -30.50 -16.91 -2.36
C LYS A 198 -29.98 -18.17 -3.10
N ASN A 199 -29.21 -17.99 -4.17
CA ASN A 199 -28.59 -19.03 -4.99
C ASN A 199 -27.07 -19.18 -4.76
N ALA A 200 -26.46 -18.46 -3.81
CA ALA A 200 -25.02 -18.50 -3.55
C ALA A 200 -24.51 -19.89 -3.10
N ALA A 201 -25.42 -20.78 -2.69
CA ALA A 201 -25.12 -22.17 -2.35
C ALA A 201 -24.76 -23.04 -3.57
N GLU A 202 -25.25 -22.70 -4.77
CA GLU A 202 -25.00 -23.50 -6.00
C GLU A 202 -23.70 -23.08 -6.72
N GLU A 203 -23.22 -21.85 -6.52
CA GLU A 203 -22.02 -21.32 -7.17
C GLU A 203 -20.76 -21.33 -6.27
N GLY A 204 -20.87 -21.80 -5.01
CA GLY A 204 -19.72 -22.02 -4.13
C GLY A 204 -19.01 -20.76 -3.61
N LEU A 205 -19.58 -19.57 -3.81
CA LEU A 205 -19.00 -18.29 -3.40
C LEU A 205 -19.60 -17.81 -2.06
N ILE A 206 -18.85 -17.97 -0.98
CA ILE A 206 -19.27 -17.62 0.41
C ILE A 206 -18.78 -16.20 0.77
N CYS A 207 -19.18 -15.19 0.01
CA CYS A 207 -18.88 -13.78 0.35
C CYS A 207 -20.17 -13.08 0.80
N GLY A 208 -20.47 -13.15 2.10
CA GLY A 208 -21.73 -12.68 2.68
C GLY A 208 -21.74 -11.20 3.11
N GLY A 209 -21.15 -10.30 2.32
CA GLY A 209 -21.02 -8.88 2.67
C GLY A 209 -21.88 -7.93 1.87
N GLU A 210 -21.98 -6.70 2.36
CA GLU A 210 -22.67 -5.57 1.72
C GLU A 210 -21.69 -4.42 1.48
N LEU A 211 -21.90 -3.68 0.39
CA LEU A 211 -21.09 -2.52 0.00
C LEU A 211 -22.00 -1.35 -0.34
N ASP A 212 -21.64 -0.16 0.14
CA ASP A 212 -22.17 1.10 -0.40
C ASP A 212 -21.12 1.69 -1.33
N ILE A 213 -21.48 1.82 -2.61
CA ILE A 213 -20.59 2.28 -3.67
C ILE A 213 -21.15 3.60 -4.20
N PHE A 214 -20.37 4.66 -4.08
CA PHE A 214 -20.68 5.91 -4.76
C PHE A 214 -20.10 5.87 -6.16
N ILE A 215 -20.92 6.19 -7.16
CA ILE A 215 -20.53 6.19 -8.55
C ILE A 215 -20.81 7.57 -9.12
N GLU A 216 -19.76 8.21 -9.64
CA GLU A 216 -19.83 9.55 -10.23
C GLU A 216 -19.26 9.59 -11.64
N ARG A 217 -19.75 10.51 -12.46
CA ARG A 217 -19.18 10.78 -13.77
C ARG A 217 -17.93 11.66 -13.62
N ILE A 218 -16.88 11.29 -14.33
CA ILE A 218 -15.64 12.05 -14.48
C ILE A 218 -15.58 12.52 -15.93
N ASP A 219 -15.35 13.81 -16.13
CA ASP A 219 -15.31 14.50 -17.42
C ASP A 219 -13.89 14.96 -17.78
#